data_AF-A0A2M6YTX1-F1
#
_entry.id   AF-A0A2M6YTX1-F1
#
_cell.length_a   1.000
_cell.length_b   1.000
_cell.length_c   1.000
_cell.angle_alpha   90.00
_cell.angle_beta   90.00
_cell.angle_gamma   90.00
#
_symmetry.space_group_name_H-M   'P 1'
#
loop_
_entity.id
_entity.type
_entity.pdbx_description
1 polymer ?
#
loop_
_entity_poly.entity_id
_entity_poly.type
_entity_poly.pdbx_seq_one_letter_code
_entity_poly.pdbx_strand_id
1 'polypeptide(L)'
;MFESPVKTRDLILFSFFSLMVAFFIFLFSFFDERTKIVFCNVGQGDGAYIRIKNKIDVIIDAGPDKSILSCLGKYMPFWDREIELAF
;
A
#
# COMPACT_ATOMS: atom_id res chain seq x y z
N MET A 1 -39.96 -19.89 3.82
CA MET A 1 -38.88 -19.56 4.77
C MET A 1 -37.58 -19.90 4.06
N PHE A 2 -36.79 -18.89 3.66
CA PHE A 2 -35.56 -19.13 2.89
C PHE A 2 -34.43 -19.35 3.89
N GLU A 3 -33.93 -20.58 4.03
CA GLU A 3 -32.73 -20.83 4.82
C GLU A 3 -31.51 -20.34 4.05
N SER A 4 -30.65 -19.57 4.72
CA SER A 4 -29.37 -19.16 4.15
C SER A 4 -28.54 -20.41 3.79
N PRO A 5 -27.97 -20.49 2.57
CA PRO A 5 -27.09 -21.60 2.20
C PRO A 5 -25.76 -21.58 2.99
N VAL A 6 -25.43 -20.47 3.67
CA VAL A 6 -24.20 -20.30 4.45
C VAL A 6 -24.53 -20.33 5.95
N LYS A 7 -23.81 -21.18 6.70
CA LYS A 7 -23.92 -21.26 8.16
C LYS A 7 -22.98 -20.24 8.82
N THR A 8 -23.31 -19.83 10.05
CA THR A 8 -22.47 -18.91 10.84
C THR A 8 -21.03 -19.40 11.01
N ARG A 9 -20.84 -20.72 11.14
CA ARG A 9 -19.50 -21.33 11.20
C ARG A 9 -18.67 -21.02 9.95
N ASP A 10 -19.29 -21.08 8.77
CA ASP A 10 -18.59 -20.88 7.50
C ASP A 10 -18.21 -19.40 7.34
N LEU A 11 -19.05 -18.47 7.82
CA LEU A 11 -18.72 -17.04 7.90
C LEU A 11 -17.54 -16.77 8.84
N ILE A 12 -17.51 -17.43 10.01
CA ILE A 12 -16.40 -17.29 10.97
C ILE A 12 -15.09 -17.79 10.36
N LEU A 13 -15.11 -18.97 9.71
CA LEU A 13 -13.94 -19.53 9.05
C LEU A 13 -13.43 -18.63 7.92
N PHE A 14 -14.35 -18.10 7.11
CA PHE A 14 -13.99 -17.16 6.04
C PHE A 14 -13.37 -15.87 6.60
N SER A 15 -13.96 -15.30 7.65
CA SER A 15 -13.44 -14.11 8.31
C SER A 15 -12.03 -14.34 8.89
N PHE A 16 -11.84 -15.46 9.59
CA PHE A 16 -10.52 -15.83 10.12
C PHE A 16 -9.48 -16.01 9.02
N PHE A 17 -9.83 -16.70 7.93
CA PHE A 17 -8.95 -16.87 6.78
C PHE A 17 -8.59 -15.53 6.13
N SER A 18 -9.58 -14.64 5.94
CA SER A 18 -9.36 -13.30 5.41
C SER A 18 -8.41 -12.48 6.29
N LEU A 19 -8.56 -12.55 7.61
CA LEU A 19 -7.66 -11.88 8.57
C LEU A 19 -6.26 -12.46 8.50
N MET A 20 -6.13 -13.78 8.36
CA MET A 20 -4.83 -14.44 8.23
C MET A 20 -4.10 -14.01 6.95
N VAL A 21 -4.81 -13.93 5.82
CA VAL A 21 -4.26 -13.43 4.55
C VAL A 21 -3.81 -11.97 4.69
N ALA A 22 -4.66 -11.10 5.25
CA ALA A 22 -4.32 -9.70 5.48
C ALA A 22 -3.09 -9.55 6.39
N PHE A 23 -2.99 -10.38 7.43
CA PHE A 23 -1.84 -10.42 8.33
C PHE A 23 -0.55 -10.82 7.60
N PHE A 24 -0.59 -11.84 6.74
CA PHE A 24 0.58 -12.22 5.95
C PHE A 24 0.99 -11.11 4.98
N ILE A 25 0.04 -10.47 4.28
CA ILE A 25 0.34 -9.32 3.40
C ILE A 25 1.02 -8.19 4.19
N PHE A 26 0.52 -7.90 5.39
CA PHE A 26 1.15 -6.93 6.30
C PHE A 26 2.57 -7.33 6.67
N LEU A 27 2.81 -8.58 7.10
CA LEU A 27 4.16 -9.02 7.44
C LEU A 27 5.12 -8.91 6.26
N PHE A 28 4.71 -9.35 5.06
CA PHE A 28 5.55 -9.30 3.87
C PHE A 28 5.99 -7.88 3.51
N SER A 29 5.10 -6.89 3.60
CA SER A 29 5.49 -5.51 3.29
C SER A 29 6.12 -4.79 4.50
N PHE A 30 5.97 -5.26 5.74
CA PHE A 30 6.63 -4.67 6.92
C PHE A 30 8.11 -5.03 7.00
N PHE A 31 8.46 -6.24 6.55
CA PHE A 31 9.83 -6.75 6.51
C PHE A 31 10.52 -6.55 5.14
N ASP A 32 9.98 -5.71 4.25
CA ASP A 32 10.69 -5.34 3.01
C ASP A 32 11.81 -4.33 3.34
N GLU A 33 13.05 -4.81 3.36
CA GLU A 33 14.27 -4.04 3.68
C GLU A 33 14.96 -3.45 2.44
N ARG A 34 14.30 -3.51 1.27
CA ARG A 34 14.89 -2.99 0.02
C ARG A 34 14.64 -1.50 -0.11
N THR A 35 15.65 -0.77 -0.58
CA THR A 35 15.41 0.55 -1.14
C THR A 35 14.62 0.40 -2.45
N LYS A 36 13.44 1.03 -2.51
CA LYS A 36 12.58 1.06 -3.70
C LYS A 36 12.63 2.46 -4.28
N ILE A 37 12.90 2.57 -5.58
CA ILE A 37 12.82 3.82 -6.33
C ILE A 37 11.83 3.60 -7.46
N VAL A 38 10.82 4.45 -7.54
CA VAL A 38 9.79 4.39 -8.58
C VAL A 38 9.64 5.76 -9.20
N PHE A 39 9.77 5.82 -10.52
CA PHE A 39 9.41 7.01 -11.29
C PHE A 39 7.90 7.00 -11.54
N CYS A 40 7.27 8.11 -11.20
CA CYS A 40 5.83 8.30 -11.20
C CYS A 40 5.47 9.28 -12.32
N ASN A 41 4.52 8.92 -13.18
CA ASN A 41 3.96 9.89 -14.12
C ASN A 41 3.11 10.91 -13.35
N VAL A 42 3.51 12.18 -13.41
CA VAL A 42 2.82 13.30 -12.74
C VAL A 42 2.18 14.29 -13.73
N GLY A 43 1.98 13.86 -14.97
CA GLY A 43 1.33 14.64 -16.04
C GLY A 43 2.31 15.45 -16.90
N GLN A 44 3.03 16.38 -16.29
CA GLN A 44 4.01 17.24 -16.99
C GLN A 44 5.37 16.58 -17.26
N GLY A 45 5.61 15.42 -16.65
CA GLY A 45 6.88 14.72 -16.62
C GLY A 45 6.85 13.60 -15.57
N ASP A 46 8.02 13.30 -15.02
CA ASP A 46 8.21 12.27 -14.02
C ASP A 46 8.51 12.88 -12.64
N GLY A 47 7.76 12.43 -11.65
CA GLY A 47 8.15 12.50 -10.25
C GLY A 47 8.86 11.23 -9.82
N ALA A 48 9.31 11.16 -8.57
CA ALA A 48 9.85 9.95 -7.99
C ALA A 48 9.33 9.72 -6.56
N TYR A 49 8.96 8.48 -6.28
CA TYR A 49 8.76 7.97 -4.92
C TYR A 49 9.92 7.06 -4.57
N ILE A 50 10.59 7.35 -3.45
CA ILE A 50 11.73 6.61 -2.95
C ILE A 50 11.43 6.14 -1.52
N ARG A 51 11.39 4.83 -1.31
CA ARG A 51 11.39 4.25 0.03
C ARG A 51 12.79 3.71 0.32
N ILE A 52 13.49 4.30 1.26
CA ILE A 52 14.82 3.85 1.68
C ILE A 52 14.65 2.64 2.60
N LYS A 53 15.64 1.73 2.64
CA LYS A 53 15.64 0.54 3.52
C LYS A 53 15.24 0.82 4.98
N ASN A 54 15.55 2.00 5.51
CA ASN A 54 15.19 2.42 6.87
C ASN A 54 13.76 2.99 6.98
N LYS A 55 12.89 2.67 6.00
CA LYS A 55 11.47 3.04 5.92
C LYS A 55 11.20 4.53 5.75
N ILE A 56 12.22 5.33 5.45
CA ILE A 56 12.07 6.74 5.07
C ILE A 56 11.51 6.82 3.64
N ASP A 57 10.36 7.46 3.50
CA ASP A 57 9.67 7.80 2.27
C ASP A 57 10.00 9.23 1.81
N VAL A 58 10.47 9.32 0.57
CA VAL A 58 10.86 10.58 -0.07
C VAL A 58 10.09 10.75 -1.37
N ILE A 59 9.58 11.96 -1.61
CA ILE A 59 8.99 12.37 -2.89
C ILE A 59 9.89 13.42 -3.54
N ILE A 60 10.17 13.25 -4.84
CA ILE A 60 10.80 14.24 -5.70
C ILE A 60 9.79 14.62 -6.77
N ASP A 61 9.36 15.88 -6.82
CA ASP A 61 8.33 16.39 -7.73
C ASP A 61 7.01 15.60 -7.65
N ALA A 62 6.04 16.15 -6.93
CA ALA A 62 4.70 15.58 -6.80
C ALA A 62 3.78 15.87 -8.01
N GLY A 63 4.25 16.66 -8.97
CA GLY A 63 3.39 17.26 -9.97
C GLY A 63 2.60 18.47 -9.45
N PRO A 64 1.81 19.11 -10.32
CA PRO A 64 1.03 20.29 -9.99
C PRO A 64 -0.32 19.94 -9.34
N ASP A 65 -0.69 18.65 -9.35
CA ASP A 65 -1.98 18.13 -8.92
C ASP A 65 -1.80 16.86 -8.05
N LYS A 66 -2.83 16.01 -8.00
CA LYS A 66 -2.85 14.79 -7.18
C LYS A 66 -2.38 13.55 -7.94
N SER A 67 -1.80 13.70 -9.13
CA SER A 67 -1.35 12.59 -9.98
C SER A 67 -0.40 11.62 -9.25
N ILE A 68 0.48 12.13 -8.38
CA ILE A 68 1.40 11.31 -7.57
C ILE A 68 0.68 10.31 -6.65
N LEU A 69 -0.56 10.59 -6.21
CA LEU A 69 -1.29 9.71 -5.29
C LEU A 69 -1.57 8.34 -5.90
N SER A 70 -1.73 8.25 -7.21
CA SER A 70 -1.90 6.98 -7.92
C SER A 70 -0.65 6.10 -7.82
N CYS A 71 0.54 6.73 -7.86
CA CYS A 71 1.83 6.08 -7.69
C CYS A 71 2.01 5.62 -6.24
N LEU A 72 1.77 6.51 -5.27
CA LEU A 72 1.87 6.19 -3.85
C LEU A 72 0.93 5.03 -3.48
N GLY A 73 -0.34 5.06 -3.91
CA GLY A 73 -1.30 3.98 -3.64
C GLY A 73 -0.89 2.62 -4.23
N LYS A 74 -0.01 2.60 -5.23
CA LYS A 74 0.50 1.37 -5.84
C LYS A 74 1.79 0.87 -5.18
N TYR A 75 2.64 1.76 -4.68
CA TYR A 75 4.01 1.41 -4.31
C TYR A 75 4.37 1.62 -2.84
N MET A 76 3.68 2.52 -2.15
CA MET A 76 3.82 2.77 -0.70
C MET A 76 3.08 1.67 0.07
N PRO A 77 3.60 1.20 1.22
CA PRO A 77 2.87 0.26 2.06
C PRO A 77 1.51 0.84 2.48
N PHE A 78 0.45 0.06 2.35
CA PHE A 78 -0.93 0.55 2.54
C PHE A 78 -1.25 1.07 3.95
N TRP A 79 -0.45 0.69 4.95
CA TRP A 79 -0.58 1.15 6.32
C TRP A 79 0.22 2.41 6.60
N ASP A 80 1.16 2.76 5.71
CA ASP A 80 2.00 3.92 5.86
C ASP A 80 1.24 5.17 5.42
N ARG A 81 1.41 6.25 6.16
CA ARG A 81 0.65 7.51 5.98
C ARG A 81 1.53 8.75 6.09
N GLU A 82 2.83 8.58 6.20
CA GLU A 82 3.78 9.66 6.37
C GLU A 82 4.76 9.71 5.20
N ILE A 83 5.14 10.92 4.81
CA ILE A 83 6.22 11.17 3.87
C ILE A 83 7.20 12.05 4.64
N GLU A 84 8.40 11.56 4.89
CA GLU A 84 9.39 12.26 5.70
C GLU A 84 10.02 13.44 4.95
N LEU A 85 10.16 13.32 3.62
CA LEU A 85 10.78 14.34 2.78
C LEU A 85 10.02 14.51 1.47
N ALA A 86 9.77 15.76 1.09
CA ALA A 86 9.17 16.12 -0.19
C ALA A 86 9.90 17.32 -0.79
N PHE A 87 10.23 17.24 -2.07
CA PHE A 87 10.96 18.25 -2.84
C PHE A 87 10.17 18.69 -4.08
#